data_AF-A0A5A9NVC7-F1
#
_entry.id   AF-A0A5A9NVC7-F1
#
_cell.length_a   1.000
_cell.length_b   1.000
_cell.length_c   1.000
_cell.angle_alpha   90.00
_cell.angle_beta   90.00
_cell.angle_gamma   90.00
#
_symmetry.space_group_name_H-M   'P 1'
#
loop_
_entity.id
_entity.type
_entity.pdbx_description
1 polymer ?
#
loop_
_entity_poly.entity_id
_entity_poly.type
_entity_poly.pdbx_seq_one_letter_code
_entity_poly.pdbx_strand_id
1 'polypeptide(L)'
;METSKNVQPEQITDSDLSEQIKVVTKDSHTRAENTELMLSYQRGHVSLTQYQMLLCSLYKIYEALEEALDRNATHDAVAPIYFPLELERLPSIRKDLEHSTAKAGERRSLSRPPR
;
A
#
# COMPACT_ATOMS: atom_id res chain seq x y z
N MET A 1 32.88 -0.97 -6.96
CA MET A 1 33.14 -0.99 -5.50
C MET A 1 32.13 -0.05 -4.87
N GLU A 2 30.93 -0.52 -4.58
CA GLU A 2 29.96 0.26 -3.81
C GLU A 2 30.22 -0.03 -2.34
N THR A 3 30.75 0.97 -1.64
CA THR A 3 30.96 0.90 -0.20
C THR A 3 29.60 0.91 0.46
N SER A 4 29.14 -0.25 0.92
CA SER A 4 28.11 -0.34 1.95
C SER A 4 28.60 0.47 3.15
N LYS A 5 28.14 1.72 3.26
CA LYS A 5 28.28 2.48 4.50
C LYS A 5 27.43 1.76 5.54
N ASN A 6 28.10 0.94 6.33
CA ASN A 6 27.58 0.41 7.58
C ASN A 6 27.36 1.61 8.51
N VAL A 7 26.14 2.15 8.51
CA VAL A 7 25.77 3.25 9.41
C VAL A 7 25.64 2.65 10.80
N GLN A 8 26.56 3.05 11.68
CA GLN A 8 26.58 2.59 13.06
C GLN A 8 25.32 3.07 13.80
N PRO A 9 24.74 2.27 14.73
CA PRO A 9 23.52 2.63 15.46
C PRO A 9 23.61 3.98 16.18
N GLU A 10 24.81 4.37 16.63
CA GLU A 10 25.05 5.62 17.37
C GLU A 10 24.87 6.89 16.53
N GLN A 11 24.87 6.82 15.19
CA GLN A 11 24.66 8.00 14.33
C GLN A 11 23.18 8.28 14.02
N ILE A 12 22.29 7.33 14.28
CA ILE A 12 20.85 7.46 13.96
C ILE A 12 20.14 8.33 15.00
N THR A 13 20.66 8.42 16.22
CA THR A 13 19.98 9.13 17.33
C THR A 13 20.08 10.65 17.26
N ASP A 14 20.87 11.21 16.35
CA ASP A 14 21.11 12.67 16.21
C ASP A 14 20.47 13.27 14.94
N SER A 15 19.60 12.52 14.25
CA SER A 15 18.91 12.97 13.03
C SER A 15 17.39 13.04 13.21
N ASP A 16 16.72 13.74 12.29
CA ASP A 16 15.25 13.88 12.29
C ASP A 16 14.55 12.52 12.18
N LEU A 17 13.36 12.39 12.79
CA LEU A 17 12.58 11.15 12.80
C LEU A 17 12.34 10.58 11.39
N SER A 18 12.14 11.45 10.39
CA SER A 18 11.94 11.05 9.00
C SER A 18 13.18 10.35 8.42
N GLU A 19 14.38 10.85 8.73
CA GLU A 19 15.65 10.25 8.33
C GLU A 19 15.87 8.92 9.04
N GLN A 20 15.56 8.86 10.34
CA GLN A 20 15.66 7.63 11.12
C GLN A 20 14.77 6.53 10.52
N ILE A 21 13.47 6.80 10.29
CA ILE A 21 12.52 5.83 9.69
C ILE A 21 13.03 5.35 8.33
N LYS A 22 13.51 6.28 7.48
CA LYS A 22 14.04 5.93 6.15
C LYS A 22 15.25 5.00 6.24
N VAL A 23 16.15 5.23 7.19
CA VAL A 23 17.34 4.38 7.38
C VAL A 23 16.94 3.03 7.95
N VAL A 24 16.17 2.99 9.04
CA VAL A 24 15.87 1.72 9.74
C VAL A 24 14.93 0.80 8.93
N THR A 25 14.12 1.35 8.02
CA THR A 25 13.24 0.56 7.15
C THR A 25 13.87 0.20 5.81
N LYS A 26 15.11 0.62 5.52
CA LYS A 26 15.75 0.41 4.22
C LYS A 26 15.79 -1.06 3.80
N ASP A 27 16.27 -1.94 4.68
CA ASP A 27 16.41 -3.35 4.35
C ASP A 27 15.06 -4.06 4.21
N SER A 28 14.07 -3.70 5.03
CA SER A 28 12.71 -4.26 4.91
C SER A 28 12.02 -3.76 3.64
N HIS A 29 12.23 -2.50 3.26
CA HIS A 29 11.75 -1.94 1.99
C HIS A 29 12.35 -2.69 0.80
N THR A 30 13.67 -2.90 0.78
CA THR A 30 14.34 -3.67 -0.28
C THR A 30 13.81 -5.11 -0.36
N ARG A 31 13.51 -5.76 0.77
CA ARG A 31 12.88 -7.09 0.72
C ARG A 31 11.44 -7.04 0.19
N ALA A 32 10.65 -6.05 0.58
CA ALA A 32 9.25 -5.92 0.19
C ALA A 32 9.11 -5.69 -1.33
N GLU A 33 9.93 -4.80 -1.91
CA GLU A 33 9.90 -4.51 -3.35
C GLU A 33 10.42 -5.67 -4.22
N ASN A 34 11.22 -6.58 -3.64
CA ASN A 34 11.78 -7.75 -4.32
C ASN A 34 10.97 -9.05 -4.11
N THR A 35 9.75 -8.97 -3.57
CA THR A 35 8.83 -10.12 -3.54
C THR A 35 8.40 -10.51 -4.96
N GLU A 36 8.07 -11.78 -5.19
CA GLU A 36 7.66 -12.26 -6.52
C GLU A 36 6.48 -11.47 -7.11
N LEU A 37 5.52 -11.10 -6.26
CA LEU A 37 4.36 -10.28 -6.65
C LEU A 37 4.81 -8.89 -7.12
N MET A 38 5.65 -8.20 -6.36
CA MET A 38 6.12 -6.85 -6.71
C MET A 38 7.03 -6.86 -7.94
N LEU A 39 7.92 -7.84 -8.07
CA LEU A 39 8.75 -8.01 -9.26
C LEU A 39 7.92 -8.28 -10.52
N SER A 40 6.87 -9.10 -10.40
CA SER A 40 5.94 -9.34 -11.51
C SER A 40 5.16 -8.08 -11.87
N TYR A 41 4.74 -7.30 -10.86
CA TYR A 41 4.05 -6.02 -11.05
C TYR A 41 4.93 -5.00 -11.80
N GLN A 42 6.18 -4.80 -11.37
CA GLN A 42 7.13 -3.88 -11.99
C GLN A 42 7.46 -4.24 -13.45
N ARG A 43 7.44 -5.53 -13.78
CA ARG A 43 7.64 -6.03 -15.16
C ARG A 43 6.37 -5.97 -16.02
N GLY A 44 5.24 -5.53 -15.47
CA GLY A 44 3.95 -5.52 -16.16
C GLY A 44 3.29 -6.89 -16.29
N HIS A 45 3.79 -7.91 -15.58
CA HIS A 45 3.27 -9.28 -15.59
C HIS A 45 2.26 -9.52 -14.46
N VAL A 46 1.24 -8.66 -14.35
CA VAL A 46 0.18 -8.80 -13.36
C VAL A 46 -1.15 -9.06 -14.04
N SER A 47 -1.84 -10.13 -13.65
CA SER A 47 -3.20 -10.40 -14.11
C SER A 47 -4.21 -9.50 -13.41
N LEU A 48 -5.37 -9.29 -14.05
CA LEU A 48 -6.47 -8.54 -13.44
C LEU A 48 -6.91 -9.15 -12.10
N THR A 49 -6.95 -10.47 -12.00
CA THR A 49 -7.33 -11.17 -10.75
C THR A 49 -6.32 -10.94 -9.64
N GLN A 50 -5.01 -10.99 -9.93
CA GLN A 50 -3.97 -10.67 -8.94
C GLN A 50 -4.08 -9.22 -8.47
N TYR A 51 -4.32 -8.28 -9.39
CA TYR A 51 -4.52 -6.88 -9.03
C TYR A 51 -5.76 -6.66 -8.15
N GLN A 52 -6.88 -7.31 -8.49
CA GLN A 52 -8.10 -7.28 -7.68
C GLN A 52 -7.86 -7.82 -6.27
N MET A 53 -7.15 -8.94 -6.13
CA MET A 53 -6.81 -9.48 -4.81
C MET A 53 -5.98 -8.50 -3.99
N LEU A 54 -4.97 -7.86 -4.61
CA LEU A 54 -4.17 -6.82 -3.96
C LEU A 54 -5.04 -5.65 -3.48
N LEU A 55 -5.93 -5.13 -4.33
CA LEU A 55 -6.85 -4.04 -3.95
C LEU A 55 -7.82 -4.45 -2.82
N CYS A 56 -8.35 -5.67 -2.83
CA CYS A 56 -9.19 -6.17 -1.74
C CYS A 56 -8.43 -6.22 -0.42
N SER A 57 -7.17 -6.67 -0.44
CA SER A 57 -6.31 -6.66 0.76
C SER A 57 -6.02 -5.24 1.24
N LEU A 58 -5.68 -4.32 0.32
CA LEU A 58 -5.44 -2.92 0.65
C LEU A 58 -6.69 -2.26 1.24
N TYR A 59 -7.88 -2.53 0.69
CA TYR A 59 -9.13 -2.00 1.25
C TYR A 59 -9.27 -2.32 2.74
N LYS A 60 -8.99 -3.56 3.14
CA LYS A 60 -9.08 -3.96 4.57
C LYS A 60 -7.98 -3.38 5.44
N ILE A 61 -6.77 -3.20 4.89
CA ILE A 61 -5.67 -2.55 5.61
C ILE A 61 -6.00 -1.06 5.85
N TYR A 62 -6.44 -0.35 4.81
CA TYR A 62 -6.80 1.05 4.90
C TYR A 62 -8.07 1.27 5.73
N GLU A 63 -9.02 0.34 5.72
CA GLU A 63 -10.21 0.37 6.60
C GLU A 63 -9.79 0.45 8.08
N ALA A 64 -8.90 -0.44 8.51
CA ALA A 64 -8.41 -0.44 9.88
C ALA A 64 -7.48 0.74 10.19
N LEU A 65 -6.63 1.14 9.24
CA LEU A 65 -5.67 2.23 9.42
C LEU A 65 -6.36 3.59 9.54
N GLU A 66 -7.28 3.90 8.63
CA GLU A 66 -8.01 5.17 8.61
C GLU A 66 -8.94 5.25 9.84
N GLU A 67 -9.63 4.17 10.23
CA GLU A 67 -10.41 4.15 11.48
C GLU A 67 -9.54 4.40 12.72
N ALA A 68 -8.32 3.86 12.76
CA ALA A 68 -7.38 4.13 13.85
C ALA A 68 -6.89 5.58 13.86
N LEU A 69 -6.63 6.18 12.70
CA LEU A 69 -6.25 7.58 12.58
C LEU A 69 -7.39 8.51 13.03
N ASP A 70 -8.61 8.26 12.57
CA ASP A 70 -9.80 9.06 12.95
C ASP A 70 -10.04 9.04 14.45
N ARG A 71 -9.97 7.86 15.08
CA ARG A 71 -10.15 7.71 16.53
C ARG A 71 -9.09 8.43 17.35
N ASN A 72 -7.90 8.66 16.79
CA ASN A 72 -6.78 9.29 17.48
C ASN A 72 -6.45 10.69 16.92
N ALA A 73 -7.31 11.27 16.11
CA ALA A 73 -7.03 12.51 15.37
C ALA A 73 -6.65 13.70 16.26
N THR A 74 -7.10 13.72 17.52
CA THR A 74 -6.79 14.77 18.50
C THR A 74 -5.62 14.46 19.43
N HIS A 75 -5.03 13.27 19.33
CA HIS A 75 -3.89 12.88 20.15
C HIS A 75 -2.62 13.60 19.66
N ASP A 76 -1.86 14.21 20.57
CA ASP A 76 -0.70 15.07 20.26
C ASP A 76 0.33 14.39 19.31
N ALA A 77 0.53 13.09 19.46
CA ALA A 77 1.45 12.32 18.60
C ALA A 77 0.91 12.01 17.18
N VAL A 78 -0.41 12.10 16.96
CA VAL A 78 -1.06 11.72 15.68
C VAL A 78 -1.57 12.96 14.94
N ALA A 79 -2.07 13.97 15.65
CA ALA A 79 -2.58 15.20 15.06
C ALA A 79 -1.64 15.85 14.02
N PRO A 80 -0.29 15.87 14.20
CA PRO A 80 0.62 16.45 13.21
C PRO A 80 0.69 15.68 11.88
N ILE A 81 0.23 14.43 11.83
CA ILE A 81 0.26 13.56 10.64
C ILE A 81 -1.14 13.18 10.13
N TYR A 82 -2.21 13.75 10.71
CA TYR A 82 -3.59 13.47 10.33
C TYR A 82 -4.02 14.38 9.15
N PHE A 83 -3.93 13.85 7.93
CA PHE A 83 -4.23 14.54 6.67
C PHE A 83 -5.34 13.81 5.87
N PRO A 84 -6.59 13.79 6.35
CA PRO A 84 -7.65 12.98 5.75
C PRO A 84 -8.01 13.42 4.31
N LEU A 85 -8.01 14.73 4.04
CA LEU A 85 -8.38 15.25 2.72
C LEU A 85 -7.37 14.86 1.63
N GLU A 86 -6.09 14.81 1.99
CA GLU A 86 -5.00 14.57 1.06
C GLU A 86 -4.64 13.07 0.94
N LEU A 87 -4.78 12.29 2.03
CA LEU A 87 -4.21 10.95 2.13
C LEU A 87 -5.22 9.80 2.30
N GLU A 88 -6.52 10.07 2.50
CA GLU A 88 -7.52 9.00 2.54
C GLU A 88 -7.54 8.19 1.24
N ARG A 89 -7.58 6.86 1.38
CA ARG A 89 -7.54 5.92 0.26
C ARG A 89 -8.81 5.12 0.12
N LEU A 90 -9.58 4.92 1.20
CA LEU A 90 -10.79 4.10 1.17
C LEU A 90 -11.78 4.49 0.05
N PRO A 91 -12.13 5.77 -0.18
CA PRO A 91 -13.07 6.13 -1.24
C PRO A 91 -12.55 5.75 -2.64
N SER A 92 -11.26 5.97 -2.91
CA SER A 92 -10.62 5.63 -4.18
C SER A 92 -10.56 4.11 -4.39
N ILE A 93 -10.11 3.36 -3.38
CA ILE A 93 -10.00 1.90 -3.46
C ILE A 93 -11.39 1.27 -3.67
N ARG A 94 -12.43 1.79 -2.99
CA ARG A 94 -13.81 1.33 -3.19
C ARG A 94 -14.27 1.50 -4.64
N LYS A 95 -14.04 2.68 -5.22
CA LYS A 95 -14.37 2.97 -6.62
C LYS A 95 -13.63 2.05 -7.60
N ASP A 96 -12.36 1.75 -7.33
CA ASP A 96 -11.56 0.84 -8.16
C ASP A 96 -12.08 -0.62 -8.09
N LEU A 97 -12.49 -1.07 -6.91
CA LEU A 97 -13.10 -2.39 -6.71
C LEU A 97 -14.47 -2.50 -7.41
N GLU A 98 -15.31 -1.47 -7.33
CA GLU A 98 -16.59 -1.40 -8.05
C GLU A 98 -16.39 -1.49 -9.56
N HIS A 99 -15.44 -0.73 -10.11
CA HIS A 99 -15.11 -0.78 -11.53
C HIS A 99 -14.64 -2.18 -11.97
N SER A 100 -13.81 -2.81 -11.14
CA SER A 100 -13.20 -4.11 -11.42
C SER A 100 -14.21 -5.26 -11.38
N THR A 101 -15.13 -5.23 -10.41
CA THR A 101 -16.17 -6.26 -10.23
C THR A 101 -17.30 -6.14 -11.23
N ALA A 102 -17.71 -4.92 -11.60
CA ALA A 102 -18.70 -4.67 -12.65
C ALA A 102 -18.28 -5.29 -14.00
N LYS A 103 -17.01 -5.12 -14.39
CA LYS A 103 -16.45 -5.70 -15.63
C LYS A 103 -16.33 -7.23 -15.60
N ALA A 104 -16.21 -7.84 -14.42
CA ALA A 104 -16.22 -9.29 -14.29
C ALA A 104 -17.63 -9.89 -14.54
N GLY A 105 -18.68 -9.17 -14.15
CA GLY A 105 -20.08 -9.56 -14.40
C GLY A 105 -20.45 -9.54 -15.89
N GLU A 106 -20.02 -8.52 -16.62
CA GLU A 106 -20.30 -8.37 -18.06
C GLU A 106 -19.57 -9.40 -18.94
N ARG A 107 -18.34 -9.80 -18.58
CA ARG A 107 -17.64 -10.87 -19.31
C ARG A 107 -18.30 -12.24 -19.13
N ARG A 108 -18.98 -12.45 -18.00
CA ARG A 108 -19.66 -13.71 -17.67
C ARG A 108 -21.04 -13.83 -18.31
N SER A 109 -21.68 -12.72 -18.67
CA SER A 109 -22.95 -12.73 -19.42
C SER A 109 -22.74 -13.03 -20.91
N LEU A 110 -21.60 -12.65 -21.48
CA LEU A 110 -21.24 -12.91 -22.88
C LEU A 110 -20.70 -14.33 -23.15
N SER A 111 -20.36 -15.11 -22.10
CA SER A 111 -19.82 -16.46 -22.24
C SER A 111 -20.83 -17.58 -21.99
N ARG A 112 -22.11 -17.27 -21.76
CA ARG A 112 -23.17 -18.31 -21.66
C ARG A 112 -23.70 -18.60 -23.06
N PRO A 113 -23.63 -19.86 -23.55
CA PRO A 113 -24.27 -20.21 -24.80
C PRO A 113 -25.80 -20.07 -24.66
N PRO A 114 -26.51 -19.66 -25.74
CA PRO A 114 -27.97 -19.63 -25.74
C PRO A 114 -28.53 -21.05 -25.48
N ARG A 115 -29.64 -21.12 -24.74
CA ARG A 115 -30.38 -22.38 -24.51
C ARG A 115 -31.06 -22.85 -25.78
#